data_AF-A0A3S3V5R2-F1
#
_entry.id   AF-A0A3S3V5R2-F1
#
_cell.length_a   1.000
_cell.length_b   1.000
_cell.length_c   1.000
_cell.angle_alpha   90.00
_cell.angle_beta   90.00
_cell.angle_gamma   90.00
#
_symmetry.space_group_name_H-M   'P 1'
#
loop_
_entity.id
_entity.type
_entity.pdbx_description
1 polymer ?
#
loop_
_entity_poly.entity_id
_entity_poly.type
_entity_poly.pdbx_seq_one_letter_code
_entity_poly.pdbx_strand_id
1 'polypeptide(L)'
;MRKFLGISGFFAALLTAAAAQAACEGRDLIASLPAEARADLAARADSHAYARGNLWHARRGEEVILLVGTYHLPDPRHEATLAQITPLMAGVSQLLVEATPQEEALLKEEIANRPDFMVITEGPRLSEQLTEDEWKKLSKEAQLRGIPAFMADRFRPWYMAVLLGMPPCAMGDLKEGVRGLDHQIMALAEARDIPVRALERYDTLFSIFGELSQEDETEMVRASLLTAERPEDMTVTLANAYFAGESRLVWEFTRDLSAELPGMTPQELDRQFALMEEVLMIRRNQRWIPVLLSAASEGPVLAAFGALHLSGEKGVLALLQAEGFEIRPLAE
;
A
#
# COMPACT_ATOMS: atom_id res chain seq x y z
N MET A 1 34.22 -70.99 9.63
CA MET A 1 35.02 -70.34 8.56
C MET A 1 34.27 -69.12 8.06
N ARG A 2 35.01 -68.03 7.82
CA ARG A 2 34.63 -66.75 7.17
C ARG A 2 33.83 -65.72 7.98
N LYS A 3 34.63 -64.80 8.52
CA LYS A 3 34.38 -63.38 8.85
C LYS A 3 33.63 -62.66 7.72
N PHE A 4 32.78 -61.69 8.06
CA PHE A 4 32.78 -60.38 7.40
C PHE A 4 32.30 -59.30 8.37
N LEU A 5 33.21 -58.36 8.66
CA LEU A 5 32.95 -57.05 9.26
C LEU A 5 32.12 -56.22 8.28
N GLY A 6 31.09 -55.54 8.76
CA GLY A 6 30.38 -54.49 8.06
C GLY A 6 30.16 -53.31 9.00
N ILE A 7 31.10 -52.37 8.98
CA ILE A 7 30.99 -51.06 9.63
C ILE A 7 30.05 -50.23 8.75
N SER A 8 28.91 -49.80 9.29
CA SER A 8 28.09 -48.74 8.68
C SER A 8 27.96 -47.61 9.68
N GLY A 9 28.81 -46.60 9.48
CA GLY A 9 28.70 -45.31 10.14
C GLY A 9 27.43 -44.60 9.69
N PHE A 10 26.62 -44.18 10.66
CA PHE A 10 25.45 -43.37 10.46
C PHE A 10 25.90 -41.92 10.27
N PHE A 11 26.02 -41.47 9.02
CA PHE A 11 26.13 -40.04 8.72
C PHE A 11 24.73 -39.44 8.85
N ALA A 12 24.45 -38.82 10.00
CA ALA A 12 23.28 -37.98 10.17
C ALA A 12 23.50 -36.69 9.37
N ALA A 13 22.98 -36.65 8.15
CA ALA A 13 22.84 -35.40 7.41
C ALA A 13 21.76 -34.56 8.12
N LEU A 14 22.20 -33.54 8.86
CA LEU A 14 21.36 -32.44 9.30
C LEU A 14 20.87 -31.71 8.03
N LEU A 15 19.71 -32.11 7.54
CA LEU A 15 18.91 -31.28 6.64
C LEU A 15 18.39 -30.12 7.51
N THR A 16 19.17 -29.04 7.61
CA THR A 16 18.60 -27.73 7.90
C THR A 16 17.67 -27.44 6.73
N ALA A 17 16.37 -27.68 6.92
CA ALA A 17 15.36 -27.07 6.08
C ALA A 17 15.55 -25.57 6.26
N ALA A 18 16.27 -24.94 5.32
CA ALA A 18 16.12 -23.52 5.12
C ALA A 18 14.63 -23.33 4.87
N ALA A 19 13.94 -22.66 5.77
CA ALA A 19 12.62 -22.13 5.47
C ALA A 19 12.82 -21.32 4.19
N ALA A 20 12.29 -21.82 3.08
CA ALA A 20 12.22 -21.03 1.87
C ALA A 20 11.26 -19.89 2.21
N GLN A 21 11.79 -18.75 2.66
CA GLN A 21 11.05 -17.51 2.57
C GLN A 21 10.62 -17.41 1.10
N ALA A 22 9.31 -17.45 0.85
CA ALA A 22 8.78 -17.17 -0.47
C ALA A 22 8.95 -15.67 -0.71
N ALA A 23 10.18 -15.23 -0.96
CA ALA A 23 10.44 -13.89 -1.42
C ALA A 23 9.62 -13.67 -2.70
N CYS A 24 8.92 -12.53 -2.79
CA CYS A 24 8.29 -12.11 -4.03
C CYS A 24 9.40 -11.85 -5.07
N GLU A 25 9.82 -12.90 -5.78
CA GLU A 25 10.85 -12.81 -6.82
C GLU A 25 10.20 -12.39 -8.14
N GLY A 26 10.57 -11.21 -8.61
CA GLY A 26 10.05 -10.61 -9.84
C GLY A 26 11.08 -9.68 -10.50
N ARG A 27 10.74 -9.19 -11.69
CA ARG A 27 11.50 -8.22 -12.44
C ARG A 27 10.95 -6.82 -12.22
N ASP A 28 11.85 -5.87 -12.00
CA ASP A 28 11.49 -4.45 -11.99
C ASP A 28 11.09 -3.99 -13.39
N LEU A 29 9.80 -3.71 -13.58
CA LEU A 29 9.21 -3.36 -14.86
C LEU A 29 9.64 -1.98 -15.33
N ILE A 30 9.77 -1.01 -14.42
CA ILE A 30 10.22 0.35 -14.75
C ILE A 30 11.68 0.33 -15.17
N ALA A 31 12.53 -0.42 -14.46
CA ALA A 31 13.94 -0.60 -14.83
C ALA A 31 14.10 -1.29 -16.21
N SER A 32 13.07 -2.00 -16.65
CA SER A 32 13.04 -2.78 -17.89
C SER A 32 12.54 -2.00 -19.11
N LEU A 33 11.99 -0.81 -18.91
CA LEU A 33 11.57 0.07 -19.98
C LEU A 33 12.78 0.53 -20.82
N PRO A 34 12.59 0.85 -22.11
CA PRO A 34 13.57 1.59 -22.89
C PRO A 34 13.98 2.89 -22.17
N ALA A 35 15.23 3.30 -22.34
CA ALA A 35 15.77 4.45 -21.61
C ALA A 35 14.98 5.75 -21.83
N GLU A 36 14.48 5.96 -23.05
CA GLU A 36 13.62 7.11 -23.40
C GLU A 36 12.28 7.05 -22.65
N ALA A 37 11.57 5.92 -22.70
CA ALA A 37 10.31 5.74 -21.99
C ALA A 37 10.46 5.91 -20.46
N ARG A 38 11.57 5.42 -19.89
CA ARG A 38 11.86 5.62 -18.46
C ARG A 38 12.14 7.08 -18.12
N ALA A 39 12.84 7.81 -19.00
CA ALA A 39 13.10 9.24 -18.80
C ALA A 39 11.80 10.06 -18.88
N ASP A 40 10.92 9.74 -19.83
CA ASP A 40 9.62 10.41 -19.97
C ASP A 40 8.72 10.15 -18.76
N LEU A 41 8.69 8.90 -18.27
CA LEU A 41 7.96 8.51 -17.06
C LEU A 41 8.49 9.27 -15.83
N ALA A 42 9.81 9.33 -15.66
CA ALA A 42 10.43 10.07 -14.57
C ALA A 42 10.12 11.58 -14.64
N ALA A 43 10.19 12.17 -15.84
CA ALA A 43 9.88 13.59 -16.04
C ALA A 43 8.40 13.91 -15.70
N ARG A 44 7.47 13.02 -16.03
CA ARG A 44 6.06 13.16 -15.62
C ARG A 44 5.90 13.06 -14.10
N ALA A 45 6.49 12.05 -13.48
CA ALA A 45 6.43 11.89 -12.02
C ALA A 45 7.03 13.11 -11.29
N ASP A 46 8.20 13.58 -11.72
CA ASP A 46 8.92 14.72 -11.14
C ASP A 46 8.24 16.07 -11.36
N SER A 47 7.25 16.14 -12.26
CA SER A 47 6.43 17.34 -12.43
C SER A 47 5.48 17.60 -11.27
N HIS A 48 5.22 16.59 -10.44
CA HIS A 48 4.37 16.73 -9.26
C HIS A 48 5.14 17.34 -8.08
N ALA A 49 4.44 18.15 -7.27
CA ALA A 49 5.00 18.68 -6.03
C ALA A 49 5.46 17.52 -5.13
N TYR A 50 6.67 17.63 -4.57
CA TYR A 50 7.23 16.64 -3.65
C TYR A 50 7.17 15.19 -4.17
N ALA A 51 7.51 14.98 -5.46
CA ALA A 51 7.46 13.67 -6.11
C ALA A 51 8.42 12.61 -5.56
N ARG A 52 9.48 13.03 -4.86
CA ARG A 52 10.57 12.17 -4.37
C ARG A 52 10.79 12.33 -2.88
N GLY A 53 11.02 11.21 -2.18
CA GLY A 53 11.43 11.14 -0.79
C GLY A 53 10.32 10.68 0.15
N ASN A 54 10.70 9.90 1.18
CA ASN A 54 9.76 9.34 2.16
C ASN A 54 9.87 9.96 3.56
N LEU A 55 10.93 10.71 3.86
CA LEU A 55 11.17 11.28 5.19
C LEU A 55 11.21 12.80 5.12
N TRP A 56 10.32 13.44 5.87
CA TRP A 56 10.12 14.88 5.80
C TRP A 56 9.98 15.51 7.17
N HIS A 57 10.39 16.76 7.25
CA HIS A 57 10.23 17.62 8.41
C HIS A 57 9.44 18.86 8.00
N ALA A 58 8.25 19.01 8.56
CA ALA A 58 7.43 20.19 8.43
C ALA A 58 7.51 21.00 9.73
N ARG A 59 7.83 22.30 9.64
CA ARG A 59 7.90 23.19 10.80
C ARG A 59 7.18 24.51 10.61
N ARG A 60 6.41 24.93 11.61
CA ARG A 60 5.77 26.25 11.69
C ARG A 60 5.96 26.82 13.10
N GLY A 61 6.93 27.73 13.27
CA GLY A 61 7.30 28.23 14.59
C GLY A 61 7.84 27.11 15.51
N GLU A 62 7.08 26.79 16.56
CA GLU A 62 7.36 25.69 17.50
C GLU A 62 6.66 24.38 17.11
N GLU A 63 5.66 24.43 16.21
CA GLU A 63 4.97 23.23 15.74
C GLU A 63 5.88 22.43 14.79
N VAL A 64 6.03 21.13 15.07
CA VAL A 64 6.89 20.21 14.33
C VAL A 64 6.11 18.96 13.99
N ILE A 65 6.13 18.58 12.70
CA ILE A 65 5.58 17.33 12.19
C ILE A 65 6.67 16.62 11.41
N LEU A 66 7.08 15.44 11.88
CA LEU A 66 7.91 14.51 11.14
C LEU A 66 6.99 13.62 10.31
N LEU A 67 7.16 13.54 9.00
CA LEU A 67 6.34 12.71 8.13
C LEU A 67 7.13 11.55 7.56
N VAL A 68 6.54 10.36 7.62
CA VAL A 68 7.10 9.12 7.10
C VAL A 68 6.13 8.51 6.10
N GLY A 69 6.57 8.43 4.84
CA GLY A 69 5.95 7.62 3.82
C GLY A 69 6.25 6.14 4.06
N THR A 70 5.21 5.36 4.29
CA THR A 70 5.29 3.93 4.61
C THR A 70 4.96 3.05 3.41
N TYR A 71 5.41 1.81 3.49
CA TYR A 71 5.04 0.72 2.60
C TYR A 71 4.50 -0.44 3.44
N HIS A 72 3.25 -0.81 3.15
CA HIS A 72 2.46 -1.76 3.97
C HIS A 72 2.92 -3.21 3.88
N LEU A 73 3.66 -3.57 2.85
CA LEU A 73 4.14 -4.93 2.68
C LEU A 73 5.47 -5.14 3.43
N PRO A 74 5.69 -6.36 3.96
CA PRO A 74 6.94 -6.69 4.60
C PRO A 74 8.07 -6.68 3.58
N ASP A 75 9.19 -6.06 3.94
CA ASP A 75 10.42 -6.06 3.16
C ASP A 75 11.61 -5.92 4.13
N PRO A 76 12.70 -6.71 3.98
CA PRO A 76 13.86 -6.65 4.86
C PRO A 76 14.54 -5.28 4.86
N ARG A 77 14.41 -4.49 3.79
CA ARG A 77 15.01 -3.14 3.71
C ARG A 77 14.38 -2.14 4.70
N HIS A 78 13.22 -2.46 5.28
CA HIS A 78 12.60 -1.64 6.34
C HIS A 78 13.50 -1.47 7.56
N GLU A 79 14.41 -2.40 7.85
CA GLU A 79 15.34 -2.28 8.98
C GLU A 79 16.21 -1.01 8.88
N ALA A 80 16.68 -0.67 7.66
CA ALA A 80 17.44 0.54 7.43
C ALA A 80 16.59 1.80 7.66
N THR A 81 15.35 1.79 7.16
CA THR A 81 14.40 2.89 7.37
C THR A 81 14.06 3.08 8.85
N LEU A 82 13.82 1.99 9.59
CA LEU A 82 13.60 2.03 11.03
C LEU A 82 14.81 2.58 11.79
N ALA A 83 16.03 2.21 11.40
CA ALA A 83 17.23 2.75 12.01
C ALA A 83 17.35 4.28 11.85
N GLN A 84 16.86 4.83 10.72
CA GLN A 84 16.77 6.27 10.50
C GLN A 84 15.65 6.92 11.31
N ILE A 85 14.48 6.29 11.40
CA ILE A 85 13.29 6.84 12.11
C ILE A 85 13.46 6.79 13.63
N THR A 86 14.07 5.74 14.15
CA THR A 86 14.22 5.49 15.59
C THR A 86 14.73 6.70 16.39
N PRO A 87 15.84 7.38 16.00
CA PRO A 87 16.30 8.58 16.71
C PRO A 87 15.34 9.76 16.57
N LEU A 88 14.58 9.86 15.48
CA LEU A 88 13.61 10.94 15.24
C LEU A 88 12.39 10.85 16.17
N MET A 89 12.08 9.65 16.68
CA MET A 89 11.01 9.47 17.67
C MET A 89 11.38 10.01 19.06
N ALA A 90 12.64 10.35 19.31
CA ALA A 90 13.04 10.96 20.57
C ALA A 90 12.41 12.36 20.69
N GLY A 91 11.56 12.56 21.69
CA GLY A 91 10.88 13.84 21.93
C GLY A 91 9.59 14.04 21.12
N VAL A 92 9.15 13.02 20.37
CA VAL A 92 7.81 12.99 19.77
C VAL A 92 6.77 12.75 20.86
N SER A 93 5.72 13.57 20.90
CA SER A 93 4.62 13.49 21.87
C SER A 93 3.57 12.45 21.51
N GLN A 94 3.40 12.16 20.21
CA GLN A 94 2.46 11.17 19.70
C GLN A 94 2.81 10.73 18.28
N LEU A 95 2.47 9.48 17.97
CA LEU A 95 2.48 8.90 16.63
C LEU A 95 1.07 9.02 16.03
N LEU A 96 0.98 9.53 14.80
CA LEU A 96 -0.22 9.54 13.98
C LEU A 96 -0.08 8.51 12.87
N VAL A 97 -1.09 7.66 12.70
CA VAL A 97 -1.15 6.63 11.65
C VAL A 97 -2.51 6.66 10.96
N GLU A 98 -2.64 6.08 9.77
CA GLU A 98 -3.94 6.00 9.07
C GLU A 98 -5.01 5.37 9.96
N ALA A 99 -4.74 4.15 10.44
CA ALA A 99 -5.59 3.42 11.38
C ALA A 99 -4.75 2.89 12.53
N THR A 100 -5.26 3.01 13.76
CA THR A 100 -4.65 2.36 14.92
C THR A 100 -5.11 0.89 15.00
N PRO A 101 -4.47 0.05 15.83
CA PRO A 101 -4.98 -1.29 16.10
C PRO A 101 -6.43 -1.30 16.62
N GLN A 102 -6.85 -0.24 17.31
CA GLN A 102 -8.25 -0.07 17.73
C GLN A 102 -9.17 0.22 16.55
N GLU A 103 -8.79 1.13 15.64
CA GLU A 103 -9.57 1.40 14.42
C GLU A 103 -9.67 0.15 13.54
N GLU A 104 -8.60 -0.64 13.43
CA GLU A 104 -8.64 -1.92 12.72
C GLU A 104 -9.57 -2.95 13.37
N ALA A 105 -9.62 -2.99 14.70
CA ALA A 105 -10.53 -3.86 15.43
C ALA A 105 -11.99 -3.45 15.22
N LEU A 106 -12.28 -2.15 15.28
CA LEU A 106 -13.61 -1.58 15.00
C LEU A 106 -14.02 -1.83 13.55
N LEU A 107 -13.11 -1.68 12.59
CA LEU A 107 -13.35 -2.00 11.18
C LEU A 107 -13.75 -3.47 11.01
N LYS A 108 -13.02 -4.40 11.66
CA LYS A 108 -13.34 -5.84 11.61
C LYS A 108 -14.71 -6.15 12.20
N GLU A 109 -15.07 -5.50 13.31
CA GLU A 109 -16.39 -5.63 13.92
C GLU A 109 -17.49 -5.10 13.00
N GLU A 110 -17.29 -3.91 12.40
CA GLU A 110 -18.24 -3.30 11.48
C GLU A 110 -18.46 -4.18 10.24
N ILE A 111 -17.39 -4.74 9.66
CA ILE A 111 -17.49 -5.69 8.53
C ILE A 111 -18.34 -6.91 8.88
N ALA A 112 -18.20 -7.44 10.11
CA ALA A 112 -19.00 -8.57 10.57
C ALA A 112 -20.49 -8.20 10.73
N ASN A 113 -20.79 -6.96 11.12
CA ASN A 113 -22.14 -6.45 11.30
C ASN A 113 -22.81 -5.93 10.01
N ARG A 114 -22.01 -5.50 9.04
CA ARG A 114 -22.41 -4.90 7.75
C ARG A 114 -21.78 -5.66 6.57
N PRO A 115 -22.14 -6.94 6.33
CA PRO A 115 -21.57 -7.71 5.24
C PRO A 115 -21.90 -7.10 3.87
N ASP A 116 -22.98 -6.34 3.74
CA ASP A 116 -23.36 -5.57 2.53
C ASP A 116 -22.28 -4.60 2.06
N PHE A 117 -21.37 -4.21 2.95
CA PHE A 117 -20.29 -3.32 2.58
C PHE A 117 -19.23 -3.99 1.69
N MET A 118 -18.90 -5.26 1.94
CA MET A 118 -17.89 -6.00 1.20
C MET A 118 -18.48 -7.05 0.26
N VAL A 119 -19.75 -7.41 0.45
CA VAL A 119 -20.44 -8.49 -0.25
C VAL A 119 -21.67 -7.93 -0.97
N ILE A 120 -21.84 -8.33 -2.22
CA ILE A 120 -23.04 -8.12 -3.03
C ILE A 120 -24.18 -8.95 -2.42
N THR A 121 -25.02 -8.27 -1.64
CA THR A 121 -26.25 -8.83 -1.06
C THR A 121 -27.44 -8.70 -2.03
N GLU A 122 -27.43 -7.67 -2.87
CA GLU A 122 -28.45 -7.37 -3.89
C GLU A 122 -27.80 -6.99 -5.23
N GLY A 123 -28.48 -7.24 -6.34
CA GLY A 123 -27.99 -6.92 -7.68
C GLY A 123 -27.16 -8.04 -8.34
N PRO A 124 -26.53 -7.74 -9.50
CA PRO A 124 -25.77 -8.72 -10.27
C PRO A 124 -24.48 -9.09 -9.54
N ARG A 125 -24.07 -10.36 -9.62
CA ARG A 125 -22.78 -10.84 -9.13
C ARG A 125 -21.62 -10.38 -10.01
N LEU A 126 -20.37 -10.53 -9.57
CA LEU A 126 -19.21 -10.11 -10.38
C LEU A 126 -19.16 -10.81 -11.73
N SER A 127 -19.51 -12.10 -11.79
CA SER A 127 -19.63 -12.87 -13.03
C SER A 127 -20.69 -12.36 -14.01
N GLU A 128 -21.66 -11.57 -13.53
CA GLU A 128 -22.72 -10.95 -14.33
C GLU A 128 -22.38 -9.50 -14.72
N GLN A 129 -21.46 -8.86 -13.99
CA GLN A 129 -20.97 -7.49 -14.24
C GLN A 129 -19.76 -7.45 -15.19
N LEU A 130 -18.96 -8.52 -15.20
CA LEU A 130 -17.75 -8.66 -16.00
C LEU A 130 -18.00 -9.48 -17.27
N THR A 131 -17.16 -9.28 -18.28
CA THR A 131 -17.10 -10.20 -19.43
C THR A 131 -16.60 -11.58 -18.99
N GLU A 132 -16.88 -12.62 -19.79
CA GLU A 132 -16.44 -13.99 -19.49
C GLU A 132 -14.91 -14.09 -19.27
N ASP A 133 -14.13 -13.40 -20.10
CA ASP A 133 -12.68 -13.37 -20.01
C ASP A 133 -12.19 -12.64 -18.74
N GLU A 134 -12.78 -11.48 -18.41
CA GLU A 134 -12.48 -10.75 -17.18
C GLU A 134 -12.81 -11.58 -15.94
N TRP A 135 -13.98 -12.23 -15.90
CA TRP A 135 -14.38 -13.08 -14.79
C TRP A 135 -13.44 -14.28 -14.62
N LYS A 136 -13.01 -14.90 -15.72
CA LYS A 136 -12.03 -16.00 -15.69
C LYS A 136 -10.69 -15.56 -15.12
N LYS A 137 -10.20 -14.37 -15.52
CA LYS A 137 -8.97 -13.78 -14.98
C LYS A 137 -9.12 -13.49 -13.48
N LEU A 138 -10.17 -12.78 -13.09
CA LEU A 138 -10.43 -12.44 -11.69
C LEU A 138 -10.57 -13.67 -10.81
N SER A 139 -11.29 -14.70 -11.27
CA SER A 139 -11.44 -15.97 -10.54
C SER A 139 -10.11 -16.69 -10.31
N LYS A 140 -9.21 -16.65 -11.30
CA LYS A 140 -7.86 -17.22 -11.18
C LYS A 140 -7.03 -16.42 -10.17
N GLU A 141 -7.03 -15.10 -10.28
CA GLU A 141 -6.26 -14.22 -9.38
C GLU A 141 -6.74 -14.26 -7.93
N ALA A 142 -8.06 -14.38 -7.73
CA ALA A 142 -8.64 -14.61 -6.42
C ALA A 142 -8.17 -15.95 -5.81
N GLN A 143 -8.12 -17.02 -6.60
CA GLN A 143 -7.67 -18.34 -6.14
C GLN A 143 -6.20 -18.34 -5.72
N LEU A 144 -5.33 -17.61 -6.42
CA LEU A 144 -3.91 -17.45 -6.03
C LEU A 144 -3.76 -16.81 -4.63
N ARG A 145 -4.75 -16.01 -4.22
CA ARG A 145 -4.84 -15.38 -2.89
C ARG A 145 -5.64 -16.21 -1.88
N GLY A 146 -6.01 -17.45 -2.25
CA GLY A 146 -6.76 -18.37 -1.39
C GLY A 146 -8.27 -18.10 -1.33
N ILE A 147 -8.81 -17.32 -2.28
CA ILE A 147 -10.23 -17.00 -2.37
C ILE A 147 -10.87 -17.86 -3.46
N PRO A 148 -11.74 -18.82 -3.12
CA PRO A 148 -12.51 -19.59 -4.09
C PRO A 148 -13.42 -18.68 -4.94
N ALA A 149 -13.58 -19.05 -6.22
CA ALA A 149 -14.35 -18.25 -7.18
C ALA A 149 -15.79 -17.96 -6.72
N PHE A 150 -16.47 -18.89 -6.05
CA PHE A 150 -17.83 -18.66 -5.56
C PHE A 150 -17.91 -17.60 -4.44
N MET A 151 -16.84 -17.41 -3.67
CA MET A 151 -16.75 -16.32 -2.70
C MET A 151 -16.41 -15.01 -3.40
N ALA A 152 -15.44 -15.04 -4.33
CA ALA A 152 -15.09 -13.90 -5.15
C ALA A 152 -16.31 -13.33 -5.89
N ASP A 153 -17.18 -14.19 -6.46
CA ASP A 153 -18.38 -13.79 -7.21
C ASP A 153 -19.37 -12.95 -6.38
N ARG A 154 -19.27 -13.06 -5.05
CA ARG A 154 -20.11 -12.35 -4.09
C ARG A 154 -19.45 -11.10 -3.54
N PHE A 155 -18.16 -10.84 -3.76
CA PHE A 155 -17.53 -9.63 -3.26
C PHE A 155 -17.89 -8.41 -4.11
N ARG A 156 -17.98 -7.24 -3.46
CA ARG A 156 -18.14 -5.98 -4.20
C ARG A 156 -16.88 -5.70 -5.02
N PRO A 157 -17.01 -5.08 -6.20
CA PRO A 157 -15.87 -4.86 -7.07
C PRO A 157 -14.74 -4.05 -6.40
N TRP A 158 -15.04 -2.96 -5.67
CA TRP A 158 -13.99 -2.19 -4.97
C TRP A 158 -13.17 -3.06 -3.99
N TYR A 159 -13.83 -3.98 -3.30
CA TYR A 159 -13.17 -4.87 -2.33
C TYR A 159 -12.26 -5.85 -3.06
N MET A 160 -12.69 -6.37 -4.22
CA MET A 160 -11.82 -7.17 -5.06
C MET A 160 -10.63 -6.40 -5.62
N ALA A 161 -10.81 -5.13 -6.00
CA ALA A 161 -9.71 -4.28 -6.45
C ALA A 161 -8.62 -4.17 -5.36
N VAL A 162 -9.01 -3.93 -4.11
CA VAL A 162 -8.08 -3.89 -2.95
C VAL A 162 -7.36 -5.24 -2.77
N LEU A 163 -8.11 -6.35 -2.80
CA LEU A 163 -7.53 -7.69 -2.64
C LEU A 163 -6.55 -8.05 -3.78
N LEU A 164 -6.85 -7.66 -5.02
CA LEU A 164 -5.98 -7.88 -6.17
C LEU A 164 -4.66 -7.10 -6.05
N GLY A 165 -4.66 -5.94 -5.38
CA GLY A 165 -3.45 -5.17 -5.08
C GLY A 165 -2.48 -5.88 -4.13
N MET A 166 -2.93 -6.89 -3.38
CA MET A 166 -2.05 -7.71 -2.54
C MET A 166 -1.38 -8.80 -3.38
N PRO A 167 -0.05 -8.93 -3.36
CA PRO A 167 0.61 -9.98 -4.13
C PRO A 167 0.43 -11.35 -3.46
N PRO A 168 0.20 -12.44 -4.23
CA PRO A 168 0.00 -13.78 -3.67
C PRO A 168 1.12 -14.25 -2.75
N CYS A 169 2.38 -13.94 -3.09
CA CYS A 169 3.57 -14.29 -2.29
C CYS A 169 3.53 -13.69 -0.88
N ALA A 170 2.99 -12.49 -0.68
CA ALA A 170 2.91 -11.86 0.64
C ALA A 170 1.79 -12.46 1.53
N MET A 171 0.89 -13.27 0.98
CA MET A 171 -0.24 -13.82 1.73
C MET A 171 0.19 -14.77 2.87
N GLY A 172 1.33 -15.45 2.72
CA GLY A 172 1.90 -16.30 3.77
C GLY A 172 2.40 -15.46 4.94
N ASP A 173 3.29 -14.52 4.65
CA ASP A 173 3.88 -13.57 5.61
C ASP A 173 2.81 -12.81 6.39
N LEU A 174 1.77 -12.32 5.71
CA LEU A 174 0.67 -11.60 6.35
C LEU A 174 -0.15 -12.49 7.30
N LYS A 175 -0.31 -13.78 6.98
CA LYS A 175 -0.95 -14.76 7.88
C LYS A 175 -0.08 -15.09 9.09
N GLU A 176 1.23 -15.12 8.90
CA GLU A 176 2.21 -15.31 9.98
C GLU A 176 2.42 -14.06 10.84
N GLY A 177 1.81 -12.93 10.45
CA GLY A 177 1.85 -11.68 11.20
C GLY A 177 3.09 -10.84 10.90
N VAL A 178 3.83 -11.13 9.83
CA VAL A 178 4.85 -10.22 9.32
C VAL A 178 4.15 -9.00 8.73
N ARG A 179 4.63 -7.80 9.05
CA ARG A 179 3.97 -6.53 8.70
C ARG A 179 4.93 -5.55 8.04
N GLY A 180 4.38 -4.59 7.29
CA GLY A 180 5.11 -3.49 6.69
C GLY A 180 5.59 -2.43 7.68
N LEU A 181 6.15 -1.35 7.13
CA LEU A 181 6.81 -0.31 7.92
C LEU A 181 5.84 0.43 8.86
N ASP A 182 4.61 0.66 8.42
CA ASP A 182 3.51 1.25 9.20
C ASP A 182 3.32 0.56 10.55
N HIS A 183 3.19 -0.77 10.54
CA HIS A 183 3.05 -1.57 11.75
C HIS A 183 4.34 -1.65 12.57
N GLN A 184 5.50 -1.69 11.91
CA GLN A 184 6.79 -1.69 12.60
C GLN A 184 7.03 -0.38 13.37
N ILE A 185 6.61 0.77 12.81
CA ILE A 185 6.64 2.07 13.50
C ILE A 185 5.67 2.09 14.67
N MET A 186 4.47 1.52 14.53
CA MET A 186 3.52 1.40 15.66
C MET A 186 4.10 0.56 16.81
N ALA A 187 4.70 -0.59 16.51
CA ALA A 187 5.37 -1.41 17.51
C ALA A 187 6.54 -0.67 18.18
N LEU A 188 7.27 0.16 17.42
CA LEU A 188 8.35 0.98 17.94
C LEU A 188 7.88 2.10 18.87
N ALA A 189 6.71 2.69 18.57
CA ALA A 189 6.03 3.67 19.42
C ALA A 189 5.52 3.04 20.72
N GLU A 190 4.88 1.87 20.63
CA GLU A 190 4.41 1.11 21.79
C GLU A 190 5.57 0.76 22.74
N ALA A 191 6.69 0.28 22.20
CA ALA A 191 7.89 -0.02 22.98
C ALA A 191 8.55 1.20 23.66
N ARG A 192 8.11 2.42 23.30
CA ARG A 192 8.59 3.70 23.85
C ARG A 192 7.51 4.46 24.62
N ASP A 193 6.36 3.85 24.85
CA ASP A 193 5.20 4.48 25.49
C ASP A 193 4.74 5.76 24.76
N ILE A 194 4.95 5.84 23.44
CA ILE A 194 4.48 6.96 22.61
C ILE A 194 3.01 6.70 22.25
N PRO A 195 2.06 7.57 22.62
CA PRO A 195 0.65 7.42 22.26
C PRO A 195 0.47 7.36 20.75
N VAL A 196 -0.33 6.39 20.28
CA VAL A 196 -0.69 6.23 18.87
C VAL A 196 -2.12 6.74 18.66
N ARG A 197 -2.32 7.62 17.69
CA ARG A 197 -3.63 8.17 17.31
C ARG A 197 -3.90 7.97 15.82
N ALA A 198 -5.16 7.82 15.45
CA ALA A 198 -5.58 7.67 14.06
C ALA A 198 -5.70 9.04 13.36
N LEU A 199 -5.34 9.09 12.09
CA LEU A 199 -5.60 10.20 11.18
C LEU A 199 -7.03 10.14 10.63
N GLU A 200 -7.62 8.95 10.58
CA GLU A 200 -8.97 8.74 10.10
C GLU A 200 -9.74 7.74 10.95
N ARG A 201 -11.07 7.76 10.80
CA ARG A 201 -11.97 6.82 11.47
C ARG A 201 -12.02 5.50 10.72
N TYR A 202 -12.33 4.42 11.43
CA TYR A 202 -12.50 3.06 10.89
C TYR A 202 -13.53 2.99 9.76
N ASP A 203 -14.52 3.88 9.75
CA ASP A 203 -15.57 3.94 8.74
C ASP A 203 -15.21 4.78 7.49
N THR A 204 -14.00 5.34 7.43
CA THR A 204 -13.59 6.26 6.35
C THR A 204 -13.64 5.59 4.98
N LEU A 205 -13.14 4.35 4.87
CA LEU A 205 -13.23 3.57 3.62
C LEU A 205 -14.69 3.25 3.25
N PHE A 206 -15.59 3.13 4.23
CA PHE A 206 -17.01 2.91 3.96
C PHE A 206 -17.67 4.10 3.28
N SER A 207 -17.38 5.31 3.77
CA SER A 207 -17.85 6.53 3.12
C SER A 207 -17.26 6.68 1.72
N ILE A 208 -15.96 6.41 1.56
CA ILE A 208 -15.26 6.60 0.29
C ILE A 208 -15.79 5.65 -0.80
N PHE A 209 -15.84 4.34 -0.52
CA PHE A 209 -16.31 3.34 -1.50
C PHE A 209 -17.84 3.26 -1.58
N GLY A 210 -18.56 3.61 -0.51
CA GLY A 210 -20.02 3.64 -0.51
C GLY A 210 -20.64 4.71 -1.42
N GLU A 211 -19.86 5.72 -1.81
CA GLU A 211 -20.27 6.80 -2.71
C GLU A 211 -19.98 6.51 -4.19
N LEU A 212 -19.25 5.43 -4.51
CA LEU A 212 -18.90 5.08 -5.89
C LEU A 212 -20.08 4.49 -6.64
N SER A 213 -20.15 4.77 -7.94
CA SER A 213 -21.08 4.09 -8.82
C SER A 213 -20.62 2.65 -9.07
N GLN A 214 -21.56 1.77 -9.44
CA GLN A 214 -21.21 0.39 -9.82
C GLN A 214 -20.21 0.35 -11.00
N GLU A 215 -20.34 1.28 -11.94
CA GLU A 215 -19.44 1.41 -13.08
C GLU A 215 -18.02 1.74 -12.62
N ASP A 216 -17.86 2.74 -11.75
CA ASP A 216 -16.57 3.12 -11.19
C ASP A 216 -15.93 1.97 -10.42
N GLU A 217 -16.69 1.24 -9.58
CA GLU A 217 -16.15 0.07 -8.88
C GLU A 217 -15.67 -1.02 -9.84
N THR A 218 -16.44 -1.27 -10.91
CA THR A 218 -16.09 -2.29 -11.91
C THR A 218 -14.82 -1.91 -12.67
N GLU A 219 -14.64 -0.62 -12.97
CA GLU A 219 -13.41 -0.12 -13.58
C GLU A 219 -12.20 -0.24 -12.66
N MET A 220 -12.36 0.01 -11.36
CA MET A 220 -11.29 -0.23 -10.38
C MET A 220 -10.82 -1.68 -10.39
N VAL A 221 -11.74 -2.65 -10.55
CA VAL A 221 -11.38 -4.07 -10.70
C VAL A 221 -10.60 -4.31 -11.99
N ARG A 222 -11.04 -3.75 -13.11
CA ARG A 222 -10.34 -3.90 -14.41
C ARG A 222 -8.92 -3.35 -14.34
N ALA A 223 -8.75 -2.17 -13.76
CA ALA A 223 -7.44 -1.58 -13.53
C ALA A 223 -6.56 -2.47 -12.63
N SER A 224 -7.14 -3.04 -11.58
CA SER A 224 -6.41 -3.94 -10.66
C SER A 224 -6.02 -5.27 -11.29
N LEU A 225 -6.76 -5.78 -12.28
CA LEU A 225 -6.40 -7.00 -13.00
C LEU A 225 -5.09 -6.84 -13.80
N LEU A 226 -4.79 -5.64 -14.31
CA LEU A 226 -3.56 -5.37 -15.08
C LEU A 226 -2.29 -5.65 -14.26
N THR A 227 -2.31 -5.22 -13.00
CA THR A 227 -1.19 -5.38 -12.09
C THR A 227 -1.19 -6.79 -11.48
N ALA A 228 -2.37 -7.36 -11.24
CA ALA A 228 -2.52 -8.70 -10.69
C ALA A 228 -2.05 -9.81 -11.63
N GLU A 229 -2.06 -9.62 -12.96
CA GLU A 229 -1.54 -10.62 -13.92
C GLU A 229 0.00 -10.74 -13.90
N ARG A 230 0.71 -9.79 -13.28
CA ARG A 230 2.17 -9.82 -13.06
C ARG A 230 2.51 -9.42 -11.61
N PRO A 231 2.01 -10.14 -10.61
CA PRO A 231 1.97 -9.63 -9.24
C PRO A 231 3.36 -9.54 -8.61
N GLU A 232 4.26 -10.49 -8.88
CA GLU A 232 5.64 -10.45 -8.37
C GLU A 232 6.45 -9.31 -9.00
N ASP A 233 6.37 -9.13 -10.32
CA ASP A 233 7.04 -8.03 -11.03
C ASP A 233 6.57 -6.67 -10.52
N MET A 234 5.25 -6.49 -10.35
CA MET A 234 4.67 -5.27 -9.78
C MET A 234 5.12 -5.05 -8.34
N THR A 235 5.24 -6.12 -7.54
CA THR A 235 5.72 -6.03 -6.15
C THR A 235 7.16 -5.56 -6.10
N VAL A 236 8.05 -6.14 -6.92
CA VAL A 236 9.46 -5.73 -7.00
C VAL A 236 9.57 -4.29 -7.52
N THR A 237 8.79 -3.92 -8.54
CA THR A 237 8.75 -2.56 -9.09
C THR A 237 8.33 -1.54 -8.03
N LEU A 238 7.24 -1.82 -7.30
CA LEU A 238 6.73 -0.94 -6.24
C LEU A 238 7.74 -0.83 -5.10
N ALA A 239 8.30 -1.94 -4.64
CA ALA A 239 9.24 -1.94 -3.53
C ALA A 239 10.53 -1.17 -3.91
N ASN A 240 11.09 -1.39 -5.09
CA ASN A 240 12.28 -0.66 -5.55
C ASN A 240 12.02 0.84 -5.66
N ALA A 241 10.91 1.26 -6.26
CA ALA A 241 10.55 2.66 -6.35
C ALA A 241 10.30 3.26 -4.96
N TYR A 242 9.62 2.55 -4.05
CA TYR A 242 9.41 2.99 -2.68
C TYR A 242 10.75 3.26 -1.97
N PHE A 243 11.68 2.31 -1.99
CA PHE A 243 12.98 2.47 -1.33
C PHE A 243 13.90 3.50 -2.03
N ALA A 244 13.64 3.82 -3.29
CA ALA A 244 14.25 4.95 -3.99
C ALA A 244 13.56 6.30 -3.70
N GLY A 245 12.49 6.32 -2.89
CA GLY A 245 11.70 7.52 -2.64
C GLY A 245 10.79 7.94 -3.80
N GLU A 246 10.61 7.10 -4.81
CA GLU A 246 9.96 7.42 -6.09
C GLU A 246 8.51 6.86 -6.17
N SER A 247 7.73 6.93 -5.08
CA SER A 247 6.37 6.38 -5.05
C SER A 247 5.46 6.98 -6.13
N ARG A 248 5.63 8.26 -6.49
CA ARG A 248 4.87 8.89 -7.59
C ARG A 248 5.19 8.28 -8.96
N LEU A 249 6.41 7.78 -9.15
CA LEU A 249 6.82 7.09 -10.38
C LEU A 249 5.96 5.85 -10.64
N VAL A 250 5.63 5.10 -9.59
CA VAL A 250 4.77 3.92 -9.71
C VAL A 250 3.35 4.29 -10.11
N TRP A 251 2.82 5.40 -9.58
CA TRP A 251 1.50 5.90 -9.98
C TRP A 251 1.44 6.24 -11.47
N GLU A 252 2.40 7.02 -11.96
CA GLU A 252 2.49 7.35 -13.39
C GLU A 252 2.74 6.09 -14.24
N PHE A 253 3.50 5.11 -13.73
CA PHE A 253 3.72 3.84 -14.42
C PHE A 253 2.43 3.03 -14.53
N THR A 254 1.63 2.96 -13.46
CA THR A 254 0.32 2.30 -13.51
C THR A 254 -0.64 3.02 -14.46
N ARG A 255 -0.50 4.34 -14.62
CA ARG A 255 -1.25 5.12 -15.62
C ARG A 255 -0.86 4.74 -17.05
N ASP A 256 0.43 4.56 -17.32
CA ASP A 256 0.90 4.06 -18.62
C ASP A 256 0.38 2.64 -18.91
N LEU A 257 0.43 1.73 -17.92
CA LEU A 257 -0.12 0.38 -18.08
C LEU A 257 -1.62 0.40 -18.38
N SER A 258 -2.38 1.26 -17.70
CA SER A 258 -3.82 1.41 -17.94
C SER A 258 -4.14 2.01 -19.30
N ALA A 259 -3.25 2.83 -19.86
CA ALA A 259 -3.40 3.38 -21.21
C ALA A 259 -3.33 2.30 -22.32
N GLU A 260 -2.75 1.14 -22.03
CA GLU A 260 -2.68 0.01 -22.97
C GLU A 260 -3.96 -0.85 -22.99
N LEU A 261 -4.95 -0.56 -22.13
CA LEU A 261 -6.20 -1.30 -22.09
C LEU A 261 -6.99 -1.15 -23.40
N PRO A 262 -7.53 -2.24 -23.97
CA PRO A 262 -8.39 -2.17 -25.13
C PRO A 262 -9.59 -1.25 -24.91
N GLY A 263 -9.74 -0.24 -25.77
CA GLY A 263 -10.83 0.73 -25.68
C GLY A 263 -10.58 1.89 -24.71
N MET A 264 -9.45 1.93 -24.02
CA MET A 264 -9.08 3.06 -23.16
C MET A 264 -8.80 4.30 -24.02
N THR A 265 -9.51 5.39 -23.73
CA THR A 265 -9.28 6.70 -24.36
C THR A 265 -8.51 7.60 -23.38
N PRO A 266 -7.78 8.62 -23.87
CA PRO A 266 -7.11 9.56 -22.96
C PRO A 266 -8.07 10.24 -21.98
N GLN A 267 -9.29 10.60 -22.42
CA GLN A 267 -10.28 11.21 -21.52
C GLN A 267 -10.73 10.25 -20.42
N GLU A 268 -10.91 8.97 -20.77
CA GLU A 268 -11.33 7.96 -19.82
C GLU A 268 -10.23 7.63 -18.81
N LEU A 269 -8.98 7.52 -19.29
CA LEU A 269 -7.81 7.36 -18.44
C LEU A 269 -7.68 8.50 -17.43
N ASP A 270 -7.82 9.75 -17.90
CA ASP A 270 -7.76 10.93 -17.02
C ASP A 270 -8.88 10.92 -15.98
N ARG A 271 -10.11 10.56 -16.38
CA ARG A 271 -11.25 10.45 -15.47
C ARG A 271 -11.01 9.39 -14.39
N GLN A 272 -10.58 8.19 -14.79
CA GLN A 272 -10.34 7.07 -13.86
C GLN A 272 -9.23 7.38 -12.88
N PHE A 273 -8.09 7.92 -13.35
CA PHE A 273 -6.98 8.26 -12.46
C PHE A 273 -7.31 9.44 -11.54
N ALA A 274 -8.06 10.44 -12.03
CA ALA A 274 -8.56 11.52 -11.18
C ALA A 274 -9.50 10.99 -10.08
N LEU A 275 -10.40 10.06 -10.42
CA LEU A 275 -11.27 9.42 -9.43
C LEU A 275 -10.48 8.59 -8.42
N MET A 276 -9.54 7.75 -8.86
CA MET A 276 -8.70 6.95 -7.97
C MET A 276 -7.84 7.85 -7.07
N GLU A 277 -7.28 8.93 -7.60
CA GLU A 277 -6.48 9.88 -6.81
C GLU A 277 -7.34 10.60 -5.77
N GLU A 278 -8.55 11.01 -6.16
CA GLU A 278 -9.53 11.65 -5.28
C GLU A 278 -9.91 10.75 -4.08
N VAL A 279 -10.24 9.50 -4.39
CA VAL A 279 -10.77 8.48 -3.46
C VAL A 279 -9.68 7.92 -2.55
N LEU A 280 -8.53 7.55 -3.10
CA LEU A 280 -7.46 6.88 -2.35
C LEU A 280 -6.59 7.87 -1.56
N MET A 281 -6.51 9.13 -1.99
CA MET A 281 -5.57 10.11 -1.42
C MET A 281 -6.22 11.44 -1.08
N ILE A 282 -6.75 12.21 -2.05
CA ILE A 282 -7.06 13.64 -1.86
C ILE A 282 -8.06 13.88 -0.72
N ARG A 283 -9.19 13.15 -0.72
CA ARG A 283 -10.21 13.31 0.33
C ARG A 283 -9.67 12.99 1.72
N ARG A 284 -8.81 11.97 1.82
CA ARG A 284 -8.17 11.54 3.06
C ARG A 284 -7.14 12.57 3.53
N ASN A 285 -6.24 12.98 2.63
CA ASN A 285 -5.24 14.03 2.87
C ASN A 285 -5.87 15.29 3.45
N GLN A 286 -6.95 15.79 2.83
CA GLN A 286 -7.66 16.98 3.30
C GLN A 286 -8.25 16.82 4.71
N ARG A 287 -8.79 15.64 5.03
CA ARG A 287 -9.34 15.34 6.36
C ARG A 287 -8.24 15.16 7.41
N TRP A 288 -7.03 14.73 7.00
CA TRP A 288 -5.89 14.56 7.91
C TRP A 288 -5.26 15.89 8.33
N ILE A 289 -5.31 16.94 7.50
CA ILE A 289 -4.67 18.22 7.83
C ILE A 289 -5.13 18.79 9.18
N PRO A 290 -6.43 18.95 9.48
CA PRO A 290 -6.85 19.43 10.79
C PRO A 290 -6.37 18.56 11.96
N VAL A 291 -6.28 17.23 11.77
CA VAL A 291 -5.77 16.29 12.79
C VAL A 291 -4.28 16.52 13.03
N LEU A 292 -3.49 16.63 11.96
CA LEU A 292 -2.06 16.92 12.00
C LEU A 292 -1.78 18.27 12.70
N LEU A 293 -2.53 19.32 12.35
CA LEU A 293 -2.39 20.65 12.96
C LEU A 293 -2.72 20.62 14.45
N SER A 294 -3.84 19.99 14.82
CA SER A 294 -4.24 19.87 16.23
C SER A 294 -3.17 19.14 17.04
N ALA A 295 -2.66 18.02 16.51
CA ALA A 295 -1.65 17.21 17.19
C ALA A 295 -0.32 17.95 17.32
N ALA A 296 0.10 18.68 16.29
CA ALA A 296 1.34 19.48 16.30
C ALA A 296 1.28 20.65 17.30
N SER A 297 0.09 21.17 17.60
CA SER A 297 -0.11 22.20 18.62
C SER A 297 0.08 21.68 20.05
N GLU A 298 -0.01 20.36 20.27
CA GLU A 298 0.23 19.69 21.55
C GLU A 298 1.71 19.32 21.76
N GLY A 299 2.54 19.42 20.72
CA GLY A 299 3.98 19.12 20.74
C GLY A 299 4.47 18.49 19.43
N PRO A 300 5.77 18.17 19.31
CA PRO A 300 6.32 17.52 18.11
C PRO A 300 5.66 16.17 17.85
N VAL A 301 5.18 15.93 16.63
CA VAL A 301 4.52 14.66 16.27
C VAL A 301 5.27 13.94 15.16
N LEU A 302 5.11 12.61 15.11
CA LEU A 302 5.47 11.81 13.94
C LEU A 302 4.19 11.29 13.29
N ALA A 303 4.04 11.50 11.98
CA ALA A 303 2.95 10.97 11.19
C ALA A 303 3.48 9.93 10.19
N ALA A 304 2.96 8.71 10.23
CA ALA A 304 3.34 7.60 9.37
C ALA A 304 2.12 7.07 8.62
N PHE A 305 2.12 7.21 7.30
CA PHE A 305 1.03 6.82 6.40
C PHE A 305 1.59 6.43 5.04
N GLY A 306 0.80 5.85 4.14
CA GLY A 306 1.25 5.35 2.85
C GLY A 306 1.97 6.43 2.03
N ALA A 307 3.14 6.10 1.47
CA ALA A 307 4.02 7.09 0.84
C ALA A 307 3.37 7.88 -0.30
N LEU A 308 2.37 7.31 -0.97
CA LEU A 308 1.67 7.96 -2.07
C LEU A 308 0.88 9.21 -1.63
N HIS A 309 0.52 9.32 -0.35
CA HIS A 309 -0.16 10.50 0.21
C HIS A 309 0.73 11.76 0.29
N LEU A 310 2.06 11.62 0.16
CA LEU A 310 3.00 12.74 0.31
C LEU A 310 2.98 13.70 -0.89
N SER A 311 2.96 13.15 -2.10
CA SER A 311 3.18 13.87 -3.36
C SER A 311 1.91 14.51 -3.93
N GLY A 312 2.10 15.54 -4.76
CA GLY A 312 1.06 16.22 -5.53
C GLY A 312 0.57 17.51 -4.89
N GLU A 313 -0.15 18.34 -5.65
CA GLU A 313 -0.69 19.63 -5.17
C GLU A 313 -1.70 19.46 -4.01
N LYS A 314 -2.30 18.27 -3.92
CA LYS A 314 -3.21 17.84 -2.85
C LYS A 314 -2.58 16.75 -1.96
N GLY A 315 -1.26 16.53 -2.10
CA GLY A 315 -0.48 15.72 -1.18
C GLY A 315 -0.34 16.40 0.17
N VAL A 316 -0.14 15.61 1.23
CA VAL A 316 -0.04 16.11 2.61
C VAL A 316 1.06 17.18 2.73
N LEU A 317 2.17 17.04 2.03
CA LEU A 317 3.28 18.01 2.08
C LEU A 317 2.89 19.37 1.51
N ALA A 318 2.24 19.39 0.34
CA ALA A 318 1.76 20.63 -0.28
C ALA A 318 0.64 21.29 0.54
N LEU A 319 -0.24 20.48 1.14
CA LEU A 319 -1.29 20.98 2.01
C LEU A 319 -0.73 21.58 3.31
N LEU A 320 0.26 20.95 3.95
CA LEU A 320 0.94 21.53 5.11
C LEU A 320 1.73 22.80 4.74
N GLN A 321 2.34 22.83 3.56
CA GLN A 321 2.99 24.05 3.05
C GLN A 321 1.99 25.20 2.91
N ALA A 322 0.77 24.93 2.43
CA ALA A 322 -0.31 25.92 2.34
C ALA A 322 -0.77 26.43 3.72
N GLU A 323 -0.64 25.61 4.76
CA GLU A 323 -0.85 25.99 6.17
C GLU A 323 0.33 26.78 6.77
N GLY A 324 1.37 27.08 5.99
CA GLY A 324 2.52 27.88 6.40
C GLY A 324 3.66 27.08 7.04
N PHE A 325 3.66 25.75 6.90
CA PHE A 325 4.81 24.94 7.31
C PHE A 325 5.95 25.06 6.29
N GLU A 326 7.17 25.19 6.79
CA GLU A 326 8.37 24.97 6.02
C GLU A 326 8.62 23.46 5.89
N ILE A 327 8.59 22.95 4.66
CA ILE A 327 8.80 21.54 4.34
C ILE A 327 10.25 21.31 3.94
N ARG A 328 10.95 20.40 4.62
CA ARG A 328 12.33 20.00 4.31
C ARG A 328 12.46 18.48 4.27
N PRO A 329 13.19 17.90 3.31
CA PRO A 329 13.52 16.48 3.36
C PRO A 329 14.47 16.21 4.54
N LEU A 330 14.26 15.09 5.23
CA LEU A 330 15.17 14.57 6.24
C LEU A 330 16.10 13.56 5.55
N ALA A 331 17.09 14.09 4.82
CA ALA A 331 18.20 13.42 4.10
C ALA A 331 18.03 11.93 3.71
N GLU A 332 18.13 11.65 2.40
CA GLU A 332 18.39 10.31 1.85
C GLU A 332 19.83 9.84 2.07
#